data_AF-A0A497AII3-F1
#
_entry.id   AF-A0A497AII3-F1
#
_cell.length_a   1.000
_cell.length_b   1.000
_cell.length_c   1.000
_cell.angle_alpha   90.00
_cell.angle_beta   90.00
_cell.angle_gamma   90.00
#
_symmetry.space_group_name_H-M   'P 1'
#
loop_
_entity.id
_entity.type
_entity.pdbx_description
1 polymer ?
#
loop_
_entity_poly.entity_id
_entity_poly.type
_entity_poly.pdbx_seq_one_letter_code
_entity_poly.pdbx_strand_id
1 'polypeptide(L)'
;RRWDILALSSVEIGLTFITMAVVTGSLWAKPAWGAYWTWEPRLTISAVQLLIYVAYGMLRSAIESPEQKARFATVYGIVAFVTVPLSWFAIRWWRTIHPDIMTGGEGMAMTPRMVQTLLASIAAFTLLYATLLRQRVHLERAADALARLQLRAEDEKALKVSENL
;
A
#
# COMPACT_ATOMS: atom_id res chain seq x y z
N ARG A 1 18.30 -1.63 -5.78
CA ARG A 1 17.96 -0.39 -5.03
C ARG A 1 16.79 0.39 -5.61
N ARG A 2 16.77 0.81 -6.90
CA ARG A 2 15.65 1.60 -7.47
C ARG A 2 14.25 0.97 -7.27
N TRP A 3 14.13 -0.34 -7.51
CA TRP A 3 12.89 -1.09 -7.38
C TRP A 3 12.49 -1.31 -5.93
N ASP A 4 13.48 -1.42 -5.04
CA ASP A 4 13.26 -1.56 -3.61
C ASP A 4 12.67 -0.27 -3.00
N ILE A 5 13.22 0.89 -3.38
CA ILE A 5 12.68 2.20 -3.01
C ILE A 5 11.24 2.36 -3.51
N LEU A 6 10.98 1.96 -4.76
CA LEU A 6 9.64 2.03 -5.35
C LEU A 6 8.65 1.13 -4.59
N ALA A 7 9.05 -0.11 -4.29
CA ALA A 7 8.22 -1.06 -3.55
C ALA A 7 7.91 -0.55 -2.14
N LEU A 8 8.94 -0.11 -1.39
CA LEU A 8 8.76 0.45 -0.05
C LEU A 8 7.81 1.66 -0.07
N SER A 9 8.06 2.61 -0.98
CA SER A 9 7.23 3.82 -1.12
C SER A 9 5.78 3.45 -1.44
N SER A 10 5.56 2.47 -2.32
CA SER A 10 4.22 2.01 -2.69
C SER A 10 3.51 1.32 -1.52
N VAL A 11 4.24 0.54 -0.71
CA VAL A 11 3.67 -0.13 0.47
C VAL A 11 3.26 0.87 1.53
N GLU A 12 4.06 1.89 1.83
CA GLU A 12 3.69 2.90 2.84
C GLU A 12 2.46 3.72 2.42
N ILE A 13 2.37 4.10 1.14
CA ILE A 13 1.20 4.77 0.59
C ILE A 13 -0.01 3.84 0.62
N GLY A 14 0.17 2.59 0.21
CA GLY A 14 -0.90 1.59 0.23
C GLY A 14 -1.39 1.27 1.64
N LEU A 15 -0.51 1.25 2.64
CA LEU A 15 -0.88 1.09 4.06
C LEU A 15 -1.80 2.23 4.50
N THR A 16 -1.46 3.47 4.11
CA THR A 16 -2.30 4.64 4.37
C THR A 16 -3.67 4.48 3.72
N PHE A 17 -3.71 4.10 2.44
CA PHE A 17 -4.97 3.96 1.69
C PHE A 17 -5.85 2.83 2.19
N ILE A 18 -5.29 1.65 2.49
CA ILE A 18 -6.09 0.53 3.02
C ILE A 18 -6.59 0.81 4.42
N THR A 19 -5.80 1.50 5.26
CA THR A 19 -6.26 1.96 6.58
C THR A 19 -7.44 2.92 6.44
N MET A 20 -7.30 3.94 5.57
CA MET A 20 -8.39 4.86 5.27
C MET A 20 -9.62 4.11 4.77
N ALA A 21 -9.48 3.23 3.77
CA ALA A 21 -10.57 2.49 3.18
C ALA A 21 -11.33 1.62 4.21
N VAL A 22 -10.61 0.92 5.09
CA VAL A 22 -11.23 0.11 6.16
C VAL A 22 -11.98 1.00 7.15
N VAL A 23 -11.35 2.08 7.63
CA VAL A 23 -11.94 2.98 8.62
C VAL A 23 -13.14 3.73 8.04
N THR A 24 -12.97 4.45 6.93
CA THR A 24 -14.06 5.22 6.32
C THR A 24 -15.14 4.33 5.74
N GLY A 25 -14.78 3.16 5.21
CA GLY A 25 -15.73 2.16 4.74
C GLY A 25 -16.60 1.62 5.87
N SER A 26 -16.01 1.32 7.03
CA SER A 26 -16.74 0.88 8.22
C SER A 26 -17.69 1.95 8.75
N LEU A 27 -17.24 3.22 8.80
CA LEU A 27 -18.07 4.36 9.20
C LEU A 27 -19.26 4.56 8.24
N TRP A 28 -19.05 4.39 6.93
CA TRP A 28 -20.10 4.49 5.92
C TRP A 28 -21.05 3.27 5.93
N ALA A 29 -20.55 2.08 6.24
CA ALA A 29 -21.36 0.85 6.28
C ALA A 29 -22.45 0.91 7.35
N LYS A 30 -22.22 1.61 8.47
CA LYS A 30 -23.21 1.73 9.54
C LYS A 30 -24.53 2.36 9.09
N PRO A 31 -24.56 3.58 8.50
CA PRO A 31 -25.79 4.16 7.97
C PRO A 31 -26.32 3.45 6.72
N ALA A 32 -25.45 2.84 5.89
CA ALA A 32 -25.87 2.19 4.66
C ALA A 32 -26.51 0.81 4.88
N TRP A 33 -25.92 -0.01 5.77
CA TRP A 33 -26.24 -1.44 5.94
C TRP A 33 -26.55 -1.83 7.39
N GLY A 34 -26.54 -0.88 8.33
CA GLY A 34 -26.90 -1.11 9.74
C GLY A 34 -25.77 -1.65 10.63
N ALA A 35 -24.61 -1.99 10.06
CA ALA A 35 -23.45 -2.54 10.78
C ALA A 35 -22.15 -1.87 10.34
N TYR A 36 -21.24 -1.62 11.31
CA TYR A 36 -19.89 -1.11 11.02
C TYR A 36 -19.02 -2.15 10.31
N TRP A 37 -19.20 -3.41 10.65
CA TRP A 37 -18.37 -4.50 10.14
C TRP A 37 -19.12 -5.82 10.22
N THR A 38 -18.92 -6.66 9.21
CA THR A 38 -19.36 -8.05 9.20
C THR A 38 -18.18 -8.93 8.81
N TRP A 39 -18.04 -10.09 9.42
CA TRP A 39 -16.96 -11.03 9.14
C TRP A 39 -17.23 -11.87 7.88
N GLU A 40 -17.65 -11.22 6.80
CA GLU A 40 -17.83 -11.85 5.51
C GLU A 40 -16.49 -11.87 4.74
N PRO A 41 -16.35 -12.75 3.72
CA PRO A 41 -15.07 -12.97 3.03
C PRO A 41 -14.35 -11.72 2.54
N ARG A 42 -15.04 -10.76 1.90
CA ARG A 42 -14.41 -9.56 1.33
C ARG A 42 -13.87 -8.63 2.42
N LEU A 43 -14.66 -8.38 3.46
CA LEU A 43 -14.22 -7.58 4.61
C LEU A 43 -13.06 -8.26 5.35
N THR A 44 -13.15 -9.57 5.55
CA THR A 44 -12.07 -10.35 6.19
C THR A 44 -10.77 -10.29 5.39
N ILE A 45 -10.83 -10.44 4.06
CA ILE A 45 -9.66 -10.27 3.18
C ILE A 45 -9.10 -8.86 3.29
N SER A 46 -9.95 -7.84 3.41
CA SER A 46 -9.50 -6.45 3.55
C SER A 46 -8.77 -6.20 4.89
N ALA A 47 -9.25 -6.81 5.98
CA ALA A 47 -8.55 -6.79 7.26
C ALA A 47 -7.21 -7.55 7.21
N VAL A 48 -7.18 -8.72 6.58
CA VAL A 48 -5.94 -9.47 6.34
C VAL A 48 -4.96 -8.65 5.48
N GLN A 49 -5.44 -7.96 4.44
CA GLN A 49 -4.63 -7.08 3.61
C GLN A 49 -4.02 -5.95 4.45
N LEU A 50 -4.78 -5.29 5.33
CA LEU A 50 -4.24 -4.27 6.23
C LEU A 50 -3.10 -4.83 7.10
N LEU A 51 -3.29 -6.01 7.70
CA LEU A 51 -2.27 -6.67 8.51
C LEU A 51 -1.02 -7.05 7.69
N ILE A 52 -1.21 -7.48 6.45
CA ILE A 52 -0.11 -7.79 5.53
C ILE A 52 0.75 -6.55 5.27
N TYR A 53 0.13 -5.39 5.07
CA TYR A 53 0.87 -4.14 4.87
C TYR A 53 1.66 -3.72 6.13
N VAL A 54 1.08 -3.89 7.32
CA VAL A 54 1.78 -3.63 8.60
C VAL A 54 2.96 -4.60 8.77
N ALA A 55 2.73 -5.89 8.53
CA ALA A 55 3.74 -6.93 8.67
C ALA A 55 4.90 -6.75 7.67
N TYR A 56 4.66 -6.24 6.46
CA TYR A 56 5.73 -5.87 5.53
C TYR A 56 6.67 -4.82 6.14
N GLY A 57 6.12 -3.79 6.78
CA GLY A 57 6.91 -2.76 7.47
C GLY A 57 7.75 -3.35 8.61
N MET A 58 7.13 -4.18 9.46
CA MET A 58 7.80 -4.86 10.57
C MET A 58 8.94 -5.78 10.09
N LEU A 59 8.70 -6.56 9.03
CA LEU A 59 9.69 -7.43 8.42
C LEU A 59 10.91 -6.63 7.93
N ARG A 60 10.68 -5.50 7.28
CA ARG A 60 11.77 -4.64 6.78
C ARG A 60 12.53 -3.92 7.89
N SER A 61 11.89 -3.60 9.02
CA SER A 61 12.58 -3.03 10.18
C SER A 61 13.43 -4.05 10.92
N ALA A 62 13.06 -5.32 10.91
CA ALA A 62 13.78 -6.38 11.61
C ALA A 62 15.05 -6.87 10.90
N ILE A 63 15.21 -6.57 9.60
CA ILE A 63 16.36 -7.02 8.80
C ILE A 63 17.36 -5.87 8.65
N GLU A 64 18.60 -6.08 9.07
CA GLU A 64 19.67 -5.08 8.95
C GLU A 64 20.28 -5.05 7.55
N SER A 65 20.60 -6.22 6.99
CA SER A 65 21.23 -6.34 5.67
C SER A 65 20.32 -5.78 4.56
N PRO A 66 20.77 -4.75 3.82
CA PRO A 66 19.97 -4.14 2.76
C PRO A 66 19.57 -5.12 1.65
N GLU A 67 20.44 -6.07 1.33
CA GLU A 67 20.19 -7.07 0.29
C GLU A 67 19.15 -8.11 0.74
N GLN A 68 19.29 -8.64 1.97
CA GLN A 68 18.29 -9.55 2.52
C GLN A 68 16.93 -8.86 2.64
N LYS A 69 16.91 -7.62 3.14
CA LYS A 69 15.69 -6.80 3.26
C LYS A 69 14.95 -6.70 1.93
N ALA A 70 15.66 -6.37 0.85
CA ALA A 70 15.06 -6.27 -0.48
C ALA A 70 14.52 -7.62 -0.99
N ARG A 71 15.24 -8.72 -0.75
CA ARG A 71 14.83 -10.07 -1.17
C ARG A 71 13.56 -10.54 -0.44
N PHE A 72 13.56 -10.50 0.89
CA PHE A 72 12.41 -10.92 1.70
C PHE A 72 11.19 -10.06 1.42
N ALA A 73 11.38 -8.74 1.31
CA ALA A 73 10.30 -7.82 0.96
C ALA A 73 9.70 -8.11 -0.42
N THR A 74 10.51 -8.49 -1.41
CA THR A 74 10.00 -8.83 -2.75
C THR A 74 9.13 -10.08 -2.73
N VAL A 75 9.60 -11.15 -2.07
CA VAL A 75 8.84 -12.40 -1.93
C VAL A 75 7.53 -12.13 -1.19
N TYR A 76 7.60 -11.40 -0.09
CA TYR A 76 6.42 -11.02 0.68
C TYR A 76 5.42 -10.22 -0.17
N GLY A 77 5.90 -9.25 -0.95
CA GLY A 77 5.04 -8.44 -1.83
C GLY A 77 4.30 -9.27 -2.88
N ILE A 78 4.93 -10.29 -3.44
CA ILE A 78 4.30 -11.21 -4.40
C ILE A 78 3.20 -12.02 -3.71
N VAL A 79 3.46 -12.55 -2.50
CA VAL A 79 2.46 -13.29 -1.73
C VAL A 79 1.30 -12.39 -1.33
N ALA A 80 1.60 -11.16 -0.88
CA ALA A 80 0.61 -10.15 -0.54
C ALA A 80 -0.32 -9.82 -1.72
N PHE A 81 0.19 -9.80 -2.95
CA PHE A 81 -0.59 -9.52 -4.14
C PHE A 81 -1.75 -10.50 -4.35
N VAL A 82 -1.67 -11.74 -3.84
CA VAL A 82 -2.75 -12.73 -3.91
C VAL A 82 -4.04 -12.24 -3.26
N THR A 83 -3.96 -11.33 -2.28
CA THR A 83 -5.15 -10.73 -1.66
C THR A 83 -6.00 -9.91 -2.64
N VAL A 84 -5.39 -9.36 -3.69
CA VAL A 84 -6.09 -8.55 -4.71
C VAL A 84 -7.11 -9.37 -5.51
N PRO A 85 -6.73 -10.44 -6.23
CA PRO A 85 -7.70 -11.27 -6.92
C PRO A 85 -8.67 -11.95 -5.95
N LEU A 86 -8.21 -12.38 -4.76
CA LEU A 86 -9.11 -12.96 -3.76
C LEU A 86 -10.22 -11.99 -3.34
N SER A 87 -9.90 -10.71 -3.12
CA SER A 87 -10.90 -9.68 -2.79
C SER A 87 -11.93 -9.50 -3.91
N TRP A 88 -11.49 -9.55 -5.17
CA TRP A 88 -12.38 -9.47 -6.34
C TRP A 88 -13.33 -10.66 -6.44
N PHE A 89 -12.83 -11.87 -6.21
CA PHE A 89 -13.65 -13.08 -6.27
C PHE A 89 -14.50 -13.30 -5.01
N ALA A 90 -14.17 -12.68 -3.88
CA ALA A 90 -14.87 -12.86 -2.61
C ALA A 90 -16.39 -12.62 -2.70
N ILE A 91 -16.81 -11.58 -3.43
CA ILE A 91 -18.24 -11.26 -3.61
C ILE A 91 -18.95 -12.15 -4.64
N ARG A 92 -18.18 -12.93 -5.41
CA ARG A 92 -18.68 -13.79 -6.51
C ARG A 92 -18.79 -15.24 -6.08
N TRP A 93 -17.89 -15.70 -5.22
CA TRP A 93 -17.91 -17.07 -4.72
C TRP A 93 -18.82 -17.24 -3.51
N TRP A 94 -18.97 -16.21 -2.67
CA TRP A 94 -19.78 -16.29 -1.46
C TRP A 94 -20.97 -15.35 -1.50
N ARG A 95 -22.03 -15.74 -0.77
CA ARG A 95 -23.14 -14.84 -0.50
C ARG A 95 -22.70 -13.81 0.53
N THR A 96 -22.65 -12.55 0.13
CA THR A 96 -22.21 -11.44 0.97
C THR A 96 -23.24 -10.31 0.97
N ILE A 97 -23.08 -9.34 1.86
CA ILE A 97 -23.87 -8.10 1.83
C ILE A 97 -23.46 -7.16 0.69
N HIS A 98 -22.35 -7.46 0.01
CA HIS A 98 -21.81 -6.62 -1.07
C HIS A 98 -22.42 -7.02 -2.41
N PRO A 99 -23.06 -6.09 -3.13
CA PRO A 99 -23.65 -6.37 -4.44
C PRO A 99 -22.57 -6.53 -5.54
N ASP A 100 -22.78 -7.46 -6.47
CA ASP A 100 -21.98 -7.55 -7.71
C ASP A 100 -22.52 -6.60 -8.79
N ILE A 101 -21.89 -5.43 -8.88
CA ILE A 101 -22.28 -4.34 -9.78
C ILE A 101 -21.77 -4.47 -11.22
N MET A 102 -20.80 -5.37 -11.49
CA MET A 102 -20.11 -5.45 -12.79
C MET A 102 -20.67 -6.54 -13.70
N THR A 103 -21.19 -7.63 -13.11
CA THR A 103 -21.84 -8.72 -13.87
C THR A 103 -23.35 -8.56 -13.96
N GLY A 104 -23.92 -7.55 -13.27
CA GLY A 104 -25.36 -7.27 -13.28
C GLY A 104 -26.18 -8.16 -12.34
N GLY A 105 -25.60 -8.71 -11.26
CA GLY A 105 -26.37 -9.44 -10.26
C GLY A 105 -27.56 -8.63 -9.71
N GLU A 106 -28.61 -9.32 -9.24
CA GLU A 106 -29.86 -8.80 -8.63
C GLU A 106 -30.45 -7.48 -9.20
N GLY A 107 -30.14 -7.08 -10.44
CA GLY A 107 -30.79 -5.97 -11.13
C GLY A 107 -30.28 -4.54 -10.83
N MET A 108 -29.18 -4.36 -10.09
CA MET A 108 -28.62 -3.02 -9.82
C MET A 108 -27.53 -2.63 -10.83
N ALA A 109 -27.95 -2.32 -12.07
CA ALA A 109 -27.05 -1.77 -13.08
C ALA A 109 -26.58 -0.36 -12.72
N MET A 110 -25.29 -0.06 -12.90
CA MET A 110 -24.76 1.29 -12.65
C MET A 110 -25.40 2.32 -13.59
N THR A 111 -25.99 3.37 -13.02
CA THR A 111 -26.47 4.50 -13.82
C THR A 111 -25.28 5.26 -14.44
N PRO A 112 -25.47 5.99 -15.56
CA PRO A 112 -24.40 6.79 -16.16
C PRO A 112 -23.74 7.78 -15.19
N ARG A 113 -24.51 8.36 -14.26
CA ARG A 113 -23.98 9.27 -13.23
C ARG A 113 -23.06 8.56 -12.24
N MET A 114 -23.39 7.32 -11.85
CA MET A 114 -22.53 6.50 -10.99
C MET A 114 -21.22 6.14 -11.70
N VAL A 115 -21.28 5.82 -12.99
CA VAL A 115 -20.08 5.54 -13.80
C VAL A 115 -19.19 6.76 -13.88
N GLN A 116 -19.74 7.95 -14.16
CA GLN A 116 -18.97 9.20 -14.18
C GLN A 116 -18.29 9.48 -12.84
N THR A 117 -19.01 9.28 -11.73
CA THR A 117 -18.46 9.45 -10.38
C THR A 117 -17.33 8.45 -10.10
N LEU A 118 -17.50 7.18 -10.51
CA LEU A 118 -16.48 6.16 -10.37
C LEU A 118 -15.22 6.51 -11.16
N LEU A 119 -15.37 6.89 -12.44
CA LEU A 119 -14.23 7.25 -13.29
C LEU A 119 -13.48 8.49 -12.78
N ALA A 120 -14.22 9.52 -12.36
CA ALA A 120 -13.63 10.70 -11.74
C ALA A 120 -12.87 10.35 -10.46
N SER A 121 -13.42 9.46 -9.63
CA SER A 121 -12.76 8.98 -8.41
C SER A 121 -11.49 8.18 -8.73
N ILE A 122 -11.54 7.24 -9.68
CA ILE A 122 -10.38 6.47 -10.12
C ILE A 122 -9.27 7.40 -10.61
N ALA A 123 -9.61 8.40 -11.44
CA ALA A 123 -8.66 9.37 -11.93
C ALA A 123 -8.04 10.18 -10.78
N ALA A 124 -8.86 10.71 -9.88
CA ALA A 124 -8.40 11.50 -8.74
C ALA A 124 -7.49 10.70 -7.79
N PHE A 125 -7.88 9.49 -7.39
CA PHE A 125 -7.07 8.64 -6.51
C PHE A 125 -5.79 8.15 -7.20
N THR A 126 -5.82 7.93 -8.52
CA THR A 126 -4.62 7.56 -9.30
C THR A 126 -3.64 8.74 -9.38
N LEU A 127 -4.12 9.96 -9.61
CA LEU A 127 -3.30 11.17 -9.61
C LEU A 127 -2.72 11.45 -8.22
N LEU A 128 -3.54 11.27 -7.17
CA LEU A 128 -3.08 11.37 -5.79
C LEU A 128 -1.98 10.35 -5.49
N TYR A 129 -2.21 9.07 -5.82
CA TYR A 129 -1.21 8.01 -5.66
C TYR A 129 0.09 8.35 -6.39
N ALA A 130 0.02 8.74 -7.67
CA ALA A 130 1.20 9.07 -8.47
C ALA A 130 1.98 10.26 -7.88
N THR A 131 1.27 11.25 -7.32
CA THR A 131 1.88 12.42 -6.68
C THR A 131 2.58 12.01 -5.38
N LEU A 132 1.90 11.28 -4.50
CA LEU A 132 2.48 10.78 -3.26
C LEU A 132 3.68 9.87 -3.52
N LEU A 133 3.60 9.00 -4.52
CA LEU A 133 4.68 8.10 -4.89
C LEU A 133 5.92 8.86 -5.37
N ARG A 134 5.73 9.88 -6.22
CA ARG A 134 6.84 10.75 -6.66
C ARG A 134 7.51 11.44 -5.47
N GLN A 135 6.73 12.01 -4.56
CA GLN A 135 7.26 12.67 -3.37
C GLN A 135 7.98 11.70 -2.45
N ARG A 136 7.40 10.53 -2.18
CA ARG A 136 8.01 9.55 -1.27
C ARG A 136 9.31 8.96 -1.81
N VAL A 137 9.36 8.69 -3.12
CA VAL A 137 10.59 8.25 -3.81
C VAL A 137 11.65 9.35 -3.81
N HIS A 138 11.25 10.62 -3.98
CA HIS A 138 12.18 11.75 -3.92
C HIS A 138 12.80 11.90 -2.53
N LEU A 139 11.99 11.79 -1.47
CA LEU A 139 12.45 11.80 -0.08
C LEU A 139 13.46 10.68 0.21
N GLU A 140 13.18 9.45 -0.23
CA GLU A 140 14.08 8.32 -0.01
C GLU A 140 15.43 8.53 -0.72
N ARG A 141 15.40 9.02 -1.96
CA ARG A 141 16.63 9.31 -2.72
C ARG A 141 17.45 10.44 -2.10
N ALA A 142 16.78 11.46 -1.56
CA ALA A 142 17.43 12.56 -0.85
C ALA A 142 18.11 12.05 0.44
N ALA A 143 17.42 11.21 1.23
CA ALA A 143 18.00 10.57 2.41
C ALA A 143 19.22 9.70 2.07
N ASP A 144 19.11 8.88 1.01
CA ASP A 144 20.22 8.07 0.48
C ASP A 144 21.41 8.92 0.00
N ALA A 145 21.16 10.11 -0.55
CA ALA A 145 22.21 11.03 -0.96
C ALA A 145 22.91 11.65 0.26
N LEU A 146 22.13 12.09 1.26
CA LEU A 146 22.65 12.67 2.49
C LEU A 146 23.56 11.67 3.24
N ALA A 147 23.10 10.44 3.43
CA ALA A 147 23.88 9.40 4.10
C ALA A 147 25.23 9.14 3.41
N ARG A 148 25.25 9.14 2.07
CA ARG A 148 26.50 8.98 1.29
C ARG A 148 27.45 10.16 1.43
N LEU A 149 26.93 11.38 1.51
CA LEU A 149 27.76 12.57 1.71
C LEU A 149 28.34 12.63 3.13
N GLN A 150 27.57 12.23 4.15
CA GLN A 150 28.05 12.13 5.53
C GLN A 150 29.20 11.16 5.66
N LEU A 151 29.08 9.95 5.10
CA LEU A 151 30.15 8.95 5.08
C LEU A 151 31.44 9.49 4.43
N ARG A 152 31.32 10.15 3.27
CA ARG A 152 32.49 10.77 2.60
C ARG A 152 33.14 11.85 3.45
N ALA A 153 32.35 12.70 4.10
CA ALA A 153 32.86 13.75 4.96
C ALA A 153 33.55 13.18 6.22
N GLU A 154 33.09 12.05 6.75
CA GLU A 154 33.74 11.32 7.83
C GLU A 154 35.06 10.68 7.38
N ASP A 155 35.08 10.04 6.22
CA ASP A 155 36.29 9.45 5.62
C ASP A 155 37.37 10.51 5.35
N GLU A 156 36.98 11.66 4.77
CA GLU A 156 37.89 12.79 4.51
C GLU A 156 38.48 13.37 5.81
N LYS A 157 37.67 13.44 6.88
CA LYS A 157 38.16 13.87 8.19
C LYS A 157 39.14 12.86 8.78
N ALA A 158 38.86 11.57 8.68
CA ALA A 158 39.74 10.52 9.17
C ALA A 158 41.09 10.52 8.45
N LEU A 159 41.09 10.69 7.12
CA LEU A 159 42.31 10.81 6.32
C LEU A 159 43.17 12.00 6.75
N LYS A 160 42.57 13.19 6.90
CA LYS A 160 43.29 14.39 7.37
C LYS A 160 43.88 14.23 8.77
N VAL A 161 43.23 13.48 9.66
CA VAL A 161 43.78 13.17 10.98
C VAL A 161 44.99 12.26 10.86
N SER A 162 44.92 11.23 9.99
CA SER A 162 46.03 10.29 9.79
C SER A 162 47.26 10.92 9.11
N GLU A 163 47.07 11.91 8.24
CA GLU A 163 48.18 12.64 7.59
C GLU A 163 48.92 13.60 8.55
N ASN A 164 48.29 13.97 9.67
CA ASN A 164 48.86 14.90 10.66
C ASN A 164 49.50 14.20 11.87
N LEU A 165 49.57 12.87 11.88
CA LEU A 165 50.22 12.03 12.88
C LEU A 165 51.51 11.41 12.32
#